data_AF-A0A6I9KZK8-F1
#
_entry.id   AF-A0A6I9KZK8-F1
#
_cell.length_a   1.000
_cell.length_b   1.000
_cell.length_c   1.000
_cell.angle_alpha   90.00
_cell.angle_beta   90.00
_cell.angle_gamma   90.00
#
_symmetry.space_group_name_H-M   'P 1'
#
loop_
_entity.id
_entity.type
_entity.pdbx_description
1 polymer ?
#
loop_
_entity_poly.entity_id
_entity_poly.type
_entity_poly.pdbx_seq_one_letter_code
_entity_poly.pdbx_strand_id
1 'polypeptide(L)'
;MIHKQLPDMVLLLLASCTVSSLDSNLILFQSRMDGESLQLLKALPISSSQQCLAHRKNFLLPWQPVSRHQYQKGHALAVLHEILQQTFNLFQTHVSLGIWEESRVERVLAALHQQLTSVESLAGLKAEQKRGGSSVQSLRLRIKAYFRRIHDYLESQRYSSCAWIIVQVELNRCMVFVFRLTGWLSKQELDP
;
A
#
# COMPACT_ATOMS: atom_id res chain seq x y z
N MET A 1 52.71 -14.31 22.63
CA MET A 1 51.54 -14.83 21.88
C MET A 1 50.37 -13.89 22.11
N ILE A 2 50.12 -12.92 21.23
CA ILE A 2 48.98 -12.01 21.34
C ILE A 2 47.94 -12.49 20.33
N HIS A 3 46.78 -12.87 20.86
CA HIS A 3 45.69 -13.55 20.16
C HIS A 3 45.15 -12.73 18.98
N LYS A 4 45.06 -13.36 17.80
CA LYS A 4 44.37 -12.87 16.59
C LYS A 4 42.82 -12.92 16.76
N GLN A 5 42.27 -12.42 17.87
CA GLN A 5 40.82 -12.48 18.16
C GLN A 5 40.05 -11.20 17.81
N LEU A 6 40.76 -10.11 17.49
CA LEU A 6 40.15 -8.85 17.08
C LEU A 6 39.30 -8.94 15.78
N PRO A 7 39.72 -9.66 14.72
CA PRO A 7 38.97 -9.66 13.46
C PRO A 7 37.64 -10.43 13.56
N ASP A 8 37.58 -11.52 14.34
CA ASP A 8 36.35 -12.32 14.47
C ASP A 8 35.27 -11.60 15.27
N MET A 9 35.63 -10.87 16.33
CA MET A 9 34.67 -10.04 17.08
C MET A 9 34.13 -8.87 16.24
N VAL A 10 34.97 -8.24 15.44
CA VAL A 10 34.55 -7.18 14.52
C VAL A 10 33.62 -7.75 13.44
N LEU A 11 33.93 -8.92 12.89
CA LEU A 11 33.08 -9.59 11.91
C LEU A 11 31.73 -10.02 12.51
N LEU A 12 31.72 -10.52 13.75
CA LEU A 12 30.50 -10.90 14.47
C LEU A 12 29.62 -9.68 14.81
N LEU A 13 30.23 -8.54 15.16
CA LEU A 13 29.53 -7.27 15.40
C LEU A 13 28.96 -6.67 14.10
N LEU A 14 29.69 -6.76 12.99
CA LEU A 14 29.18 -6.32 11.68
C LEU A 14 28.06 -7.24 11.18
N ALA A 15 28.17 -8.55 11.42
CA ALA A 15 27.13 -9.52 11.11
C ALA A 15 25.87 -9.32 11.97
N SER A 16 25.99 -9.03 13.26
CA SER A 16 24.83 -8.78 14.12
C SER A 16 24.15 -7.43 13.82
N CYS A 17 24.89 -6.41 13.41
CA CYS A 17 24.34 -5.11 12.98
C CYS A 17 23.54 -5.20 11.67
N THR A 18 23.98 -6.04 10.73
CA THR A 18 23.29 -6.22 9.44
C THR A 18 22.01 -7.04 9.58
N VAL A 19 22.02 -8.09 10.42
CA VAL A 19 20.82 -8.90 10.72
C VAL A 19 19.79 -8.10 11.55
N SER A 20 20.24 -7.34 12.57
CA SER A 20 19.33 -6.51 13.39
C SER A 20 18.68 -5.36 12.62
N SER A 21 19.35 -4.81 11.61
CA SER A 21 18.83 -3.69 10.81
C SER A 21 17.70 -4.13 9.88
N LEU A 22 17.79 -5.31 9.27
CA LEU A 22 16.77 -5.81 8.35
C LEU A 22 15.45 -6.10 9.07
N ASP A 23 15.52 -6.76 10.23
CA ASP A 23 14.37 -7.06 11.08
C ASP A 23 13.72 -5.79 11.64
N SER A 24 14.52 -4.78 12.00
CA SER A 24 14.01 -3.48 12.48
C SER A 24 13.23 -2.73 11.40
N ASN A 25 13.70 -2.74 10.15
CA ASN A 25 13.00 -2.10 9.03
C ASN A 25 11.69 -2.82 8.69
N LEU A 26 11.63 -4.14 8.83
CA LEU A 26 10.41 -4.92 8.66
C LEU A 26 9.38 -4.62 9.76
N ILE A 27 9.80 -4.55 11.02
CA ILE A 27 8.90 -4.19 12.13
C ILE A 27 8.34 -2.78 11.93
N LEU A 28 9.19 -1.83 11.53
CA LEU A 28 8.78 -0.47 11.21
C LEU A 28 7.79 -0.43 10.03
N PHE A 29 8.06 -1.20 8.97
CA PHE A 29 7.15 -1.36 7.84
C PHE A 29 5.78 -1.88 8.30
N GLN A 30 5.75 -2.93 9.12
CA GLN A 30 4.50 -3.51 9.63
C GLN A 30 3.72 -2.50 10.46
N SER A 31 4.37 -1.85 11.43
CA SER A 31 3.74 -0.84 12.27
C SER A 31 3.16 0.33 11.47
N ARG A 32 3.86 0.79 10.42
CA ARG A 32 3.39 1.89 9.57
C ARG A 32 2.32 1.46 8.56
N MET A 33 2.33 0.20 8.16
CA MET A 33 1.26 -0.39 7.36
C MET A 33 0.04 -0.79 8.21
N ASP A 34 0.16 -0.74 9.55
CA ASP A 34 -0.89 -1.15 10.46
C ASP A 34 -1.99 -0.09 10.52
N GLY A 35 -3.21 -0.54 10.21
CA GLY A 35 -4.51 0.02 10.61
C GLY A 35 -4.89 1.48 10.32
N GLU A 36 -4.02 2.47 10.53
CA GLU A 36 -4.40 3.88 10.65
C GLU A 36 -5.00 4.44 9.36
N SER A 37 -4.39 4.22 8.19
CA SER A 37 -4.98 4.67 6.93
C SER A 37 -6.33 4.00 6.64
N LEU A 38 -6.50 2.73 7.02
CA LEU A 38 -7.78 2.01 6.90
C LEU A 38 -8.83 2.52 7.90
N GLN A 39 -8.45 2.82 9.14
CA GLN A 39 -9.35 3.40 10.13
C GLN A 39 -9.81 4.79 9.68
N LEU A 40 -8.91 5.60 9.13
CA LEU A 40 -9.20 6.92 8.59
C LEU A 40 -10.12 6.85 7.35
N LEU A 41 -9.98 5.82 6.50
CA LEU A 41 -10.87 5.55 5.36
C LEU A 41 -12.24 4.97 5.76
N LYS A 42 -12.31 4.25 6.88
CA LYS A 42 -13.56 3.70 7.45
C LYS A 42 -14.37 4.74 8.20
N ALA A 43 -13.74 5.81 8.70
CA ALA A 43 -14.38 6.77 9.60
C ALA A 43 -15.39 7.73 8.93
N LEU A 44 -15.75 7.57 7.66
CA LEU A 44 -16.79 8.40 7.06
C LEU A 44 -18.15 7.72 7.19
N PRO A 45 -19.20 8.47 7.59
CA PRO A 45 -20.49 7.89 7.89
C PRO A 45 -21.08 7.18 6.66
N ILE A 46 -21.27 5.86 6.78
CA ILE A 46 -21.93 4.99 5.78
C ILE A 46 -23.47 5.17 5.83
N SER A 47 -23.96 6.14 6.62
CA SER A 47 -25.38 6.43 6.83
C SER A 47 -26.01 7.16 5.64
N SER A 48 -25.92 6.56 4.46
CA SER A 48 -26.81 6.73 3.29
C SER A 48 -26.49 5.77 2.13
N SER A 49 -25.68 4.71 2.34
CA SER A 49 -25.31 3.78 1.24
C SER A 49 -26.52 3.15 0.54
N GLN A 50 -27.66 2.99 1.24
CA GLN A 50 -28.92 2.53 0.66
C GLN A 50 -29.54 3.50 -0.35
N GLN A 51 -29.34 4.81 -0.19
CA GLN A 51 -29.84 5.80 -1.14
C GLN A 51 -28.95 5.86 -2.40
N CYS A 52 -27.66 5.51 -2.24
CA CYS A 52 -26.69 5.52 -3.33
C CYS A 52 -26.59 4.20 -4.10
N LEU A 53 -27.50 3.25 -3.86
CA LEU A 53 -27.50 1.93 -4.52
C LEU A 53 -27.58 2.03 -6.05
N ALA A 54 -28.33 3.00 -6.56
CA ALA A 54 -28.45 3.26 -8.00
C ALA A 54 -27.13 3.68 -8.65
N HIS A 55 -26.20 4.25 -7.87
CA HIS A 55 -24.89 4.69 -8.35
C HIS A 55 -23.83 3.58 -8.32
N ARG A 56 -24.17 2.35 -7.88
CA ARG A 56 -23.22 1.24 -7.76
C ARG A 56 -22.50 0.98 -9.09
N LYS A 57 -21.17 0.87 -8.99
CA LYS A 57 -20.31 0.55 -10.12
C LYS A 57 -19.33 -0.54 -9.70
N ASN A 58 -19.22 -1.57 -10.54
CA ASN A 58 -18.12 -2.52 -10.44
C ASN A 58 -16.90 -1.96 -11.20
N PHE A 59 -15.84 -1.62 -10.48
CA PHE A 59 -14.62 -1.06 -11.04
C PHE A 59 -13.64 -2.11 -11.58
N LEU A 60 -14.00 -3.40 -11.47
CA LEU A 60 -13.19 -4.52 -11.94
C LEU A 60 -11.81 -4.50 -11.28
N LEU A 61 -11.82 -4.59 -9.94
CA LEU A 61 -10.63 -4.69 -9.12
C LEU A 61 -9.74 -5.85 -9.63
N PRO A 62 -8.50 -5.60 -10.06
CA PRO A 62 -7.73 -6.55 -10.90
C PRO A 62 -7.04 -7.67 -10.10
N TRP A 63 -7.49 -7.96 -8.88
CA TRP A 63 -6.80 -8.93 -8.01
C TRP A 63 -7.16 -10.37 -8.34
N GLN A 64 -6.13 -11.20 -8.48
CA GLN A 64 -6.22 -12.65 -8.32
C GLN A 64 -5.87 -13.01 -6.87
N PRO A 65 -6.32 -14.16 -6.33
CA PRO A 65 -5.94 -14.59 -4.99
C PRO A 65 -4.41 -14.56 -4.85
N VAL A 66 -3.90 -13.90 -3.79
CA VAL A 66 -2.47 -13.83 -3.48
C VAL A 66 -1.99 -15.26 -3.22
N SER A 67 -1.54 -15.95 -4.28
CA SER A 67 -0.95 -17.27 -4.16
C SER A 67 0.56 -17.12 -4.03
N ARG A 68 1.17 -17.99 -3.21
CA ARG A 68 2.62 -18.03 -2.96
C ARG A 68 3.43 -18.14 -4.26
N HIS A 69 2.84 -18.67 -5.33
CA HIS A 69 3.47 -18.89 -6.63
C HIS A 69 3.40 -17.67 -7.57
N GLN A 70 2.46 -16.75 -7.37
CA GLN A 70 2.17 -15.70 -8.36
C GLN A 70 2.88 -14.36 -8.09
N TYR A 71 3.22 -14.07 -6.83
CA TYR A 71 3.92 -12.85 -6.45
C TYR A 71 5.30 -13.18 -5.88
N GLN A 72 6.37 -12.70 -6.53
CA GLN A 72 7.67 -12.58 -5.86
C GLN A 72 7.64 -11.35 -4.93
N LYS A 73 8.44 -11.33 -3.85
CA LYS A 73 8.50 -10.21 -2.88
C LYS A 73 8.55 -8.82 -3.54
N GLY A 74 9.43 -8.65 -4.54
CA GLY A 74 9.53 -7.38 -5.30
C GLY A 74 8.28 -7.03 -6.11
N HIS A 75 7.54 -8.02 -6.62
CA HIS A 75 6.26 -7.79 -7.30
C HIS A 75 5.20 -7.31 -6.31
N ALA A 76 5.14 -7.90 -5.13
CA ALA A 76 4.20 -7.51 -4.08
C ALA A 76 4.47 -6.07 -3.59
N LEU A 77 5.72 -5.69 -3.37
CA LEU A 77 6.08 -4.30 -3.01
C LEU A 77 5.74 -3.31 -4.13
N ALA A 78 6.01 -3.65 -5.39
CA ALA A 78 5.64 -2.78 -6.52
C ALA A 78 4.12 -2.62 -6.66
N VAL A 79 3.35 -3.65 -6.33
CA VAL A 79 1.88 -3.60 -6.29
C VAL A 79 1.39 -2.74 -5.13
N LEU A 80 1.93 -2.93 -3.92
CA LEU A 80 1.61 -2.09 -2.76
C LEU A 80 1.89 -0.62 -3.04
N HIS A 81 3.09 -0.33 -3.56
CA HIS A 81 3.50 1.02 -3.96
C HIS A 81 2.48 1.64 -4.92
N GLU A 82 2.13 0.93 -5.99
CA GLU A 82 1.20 1.46 -6.99
C GLU A 82 -0.20 1.70 -6.40
N ILE A 83 -0.75 0.80 -5.57
CA ILE A 83 -2.06 1.02 -4.95
C ILE A 83 -2.05 2.26 -4.04
N LEU A 84 -1.05 2.36 -3.17
CA LEU A 84 -0.94 3.47 -2.24
C LEU A 84 -0.76 4.81 -2.97
N GLN A 85 0.07 4.81 -4.02
CA GLN A 85 0.32 6.00 -4.86
C GLN A 85 -0.96 6.44 -5.57
N GLN A 86 -1.69 5.53 -6.19
CA GLN A 86 -2.94 5.87 -6.86
C GLN A 86 -4.02 6.33 -5.87
N THR A 87 -4.06 5.74 -4.67
CA THR A 87 -4.97 6.19 -3.61
C THR A 87 -4.63 7.59 -3.13
N PHE A 88 -3.35 7.87 -2.90
CA PHE A 88 -2.86 9.19 -2.51
C PHE A 88 -3.24 10.26 -3.55
N ASN A 89 -2.99 9.99 -4.83
CA ASN A 89 -3.36 10.90 -5.92
C ASN A 89 -4.87 11.17 -5.97
N LEU A 90 -5.70 10.13 -5.77
CA LEU A 90 -7.16 10.27 -5.74
C LEU A 90 -7.63 11.21 -4.61
N PHE A 91 -7.03 11.11 -3.43
CA PHE A 91 -7.33 12.01 -2.31
C PHE A 91 -6.76 13.42 -2.49
N GLN A 92 -5.61 13.58 -3.16
CA GLN A 92 -5.11 14.92 -3.49
C GLN A 92 -6.07 15.68 -4.41
N THR A 93 -6.63 15.00 -5.43
CA THR A 93 -7.67 15.60 -6.27
C THR A 93 -8.89 15.99 -5.43
N HIS A 94 -9.22 15.22 -4.39
CA HIS A 94 -10.33 15.55 -3.50
C HIS A 94 -10.10 16.83 -2.67
N VAL A 95 -8.90 17.06 -2.14
CA VAL A 95 -8.57 18.30 -1.41
C VAL A 95 -8.86 19.52 -2.29
N SER A 96 -8.47 19.48 -3.56
CA SER A 96 -8.71 20.58 -4.49
C SER A 96 -10.18 20.89 -4.77
N LEU A 97 -11.10 19.96 -4.46
CA LEU A 97 -12.54 20.12 -4.67
C LEU A 97 -13.29 20.57 -3.41
N GLY A 98 -12.64 20.60 -2.23
CA GLY A 98 -13.24 21.09 -0.97
C GLY A 98 -14.43 20.27 -0.46
N ILE A 99 -14.59 19.01 -0.89
CA ILE A 99 -15.81 18.23 -0.65
C ILE A 99 -15.91 17.71 0.80
N TRP A 100 -14.79 17.55 1.52
CA TRP A 100 -14.70 16.99 2.89
C TRP A 100 -13.92 17.93 3.80
N GLU A 101 -14.05 17.72 5.12
CA GLU A 101 -13.29 18.45 6.12
C GLU A 101 -11.77 18.30 5.88
N GLU A 102 -11.11 19.43 5.64
CA GLU A 102 -9.70 19.53 5.25
C GLU A 102 -8.78 18.76 6.21
N SER A 103 -9.00 18.94 7.52
CA SER A 103 -8.27 18.25 8.60
C SER A 103 -8.30 16.73 8.53
N ARG A 104 -9.35 16.16 7.93
CA ARG A 104 -9.53 14.70 7.80
C ARG A 104 -8.81 14.17 6.58
N VAL A 105 -8.88 14.88 5.45
CA VAL A 105 -8.20 14.47 4.23
C VAL A 105 -6.68 14.59 4.40
N GLU A 106 -6.20 15.64 5.07
CA GLU A 106 -4.78 15.80 5.39
C GLU A 106 -4.23 14.63 6.21
N ARG A 107 -4.96 14.16 7.24
CA ARG A 107 -4.56 12.99 8.02
C ARG A 107 -4.47 11.72 7.18
N VAL A 108 -5.43 11.52 6.26
CA VAL A 108 -5.40 10.38 5.33
C VAL A 108 -4.18 10.47 4.41
N LEU A 109 -3.91 11.64 3.84
CA LEU A 109 -2.76 11.87 2.95
C LEU A 109 -1.43 11.68 3.69
N ALA A 110 -1.31 12.18 4.91
CA ALA A 110 -0.12 12.00 5.74
C ALA A 110 0.13 10.50 6.04
N ALA A 111 -0.92 9.76 6.42
CA ALA A 111 -0.81 8.32 6.66
C ALA A 111 -0.42 7.54 5.38
N LEU A 112 -1.03 7.86 4.24
CA LEU A 112 -0.69 7.26 2.95
C LEU A 112 0.74 7.56 2.53
N HIS A 113 1.21 8.79 2.75
CA HIS A 113 2.59 9.18 2.47
C HIS A 113 3.57 8.39 3.34
N GLN A 114 3.29 8.25 4.64
CA GLN A 114 4.10 7.44 5.54
C GLN A 114 4.15 5.96 5.11
N GLN A 115 3.04 5.41 4.62
CA GLN A 115 2.97 4.04 4.08
C GLN A 115 3.79 3.89 2.80
N LEU A 116 3.70 4.86 1.87
CA LEU A 116 4.51 4.89 0.65
C LEU A 116 6.00 4.88 0.95
N THR A 117 6.46 5.79 1.82
CA THR A 117 7.87 5.87 2.23
C THR A 117 8.35 4.56 2.86
N SER A 118 7.48 3.86 3.59
CA SER A 118 7.80 2.56 4.20
C SER A 118 7.95 1.45 3.16
N VAL A 119 7.06 1.40 2.16
CA VAL A 119 7.18 0.47 1.02
C VAL A 119 8.44 0.76 0.22
N GLU A 120 8.77 2.03 -0.04
CA GLU A 120 9.95 2.44 -0.80
C GLU A 120 11.26 2.09 -0.09
N SER A 121 11.33 2.31 1.23
CA SER A 121 12.46 1.89 2.05
C SER A 121 12.68 0.37 1.98
N LEU A 122 11.61 -0.42 2.16
CA LEU A 122 11.69 -1.88 2.09
C LEU A 122 11.99 -2.38 0.67
N ALA A 123 11.52 -1.67 -0.36
CA ALA A 123 11.82 -1.97 -1.76
C ALA A 123 13.28 -1.64 -2.11
N GLY A 124 13.83 -0.54 -1.60
CA GLY A 124 15.24 -0.16 -1.76
C GLY A 124 16.19 -1.21 -1.19
N LEU A 125 15.87 -1.75 0.00
CA LEU A 125 16.60 -2.89 0.59
C LEU A 125 16.55 -4.15 -0.30
N LYS A 126 15.47 -4.33 -1.08
CA LYS A 126 15.27 -5.49 -1.97
C LYS A 126 15.65 -5.25 -3.42
N ALA A 127 15.92 -4.00 -3.82
CA ALA A 127 16.31 -3.63 -5.17
C ALA A 127 17.67 -4.23 -5.56
N GLU A 128 18.51 -4.54 -4.56
CA GLU A 128 19.72 -5.34 -4.74
C GLU A 128 19.43 -6.79 -5.18
N GLN A 129 18.19 -7.28 -5.05
CA GLN A 129 17.87 -8.69 -5.25
C GLN A 129 17.00 -9.03 -6.48
N LYS A 130 16.53 -8.07 -7.29
CA LYS A 130 15.96 -8.36 -8.64
C LYS A 130 15.60 -7.11 -9.43
N ARG A 131 16.24 -6.93 -10.60
CA ARG A 131 15.70 -6.10 -11.69
C ARG A 131 14.35 -6.69 -12.12
N GLY A 132 13.26 -5.98 -11.83
CA GLY A 132 11.90 -6.45 -12.10
C GLY A 132 11.63 -6.64 -13.60
N GLY A 133 11.11 -7.80 -13.99
CA GLY A 133 10.76 -8.14 -15.37
C GLY A 133 9.42 -7.56 -15.86
N SER A 134 9.10 -7.83 -17.13
CA SER A 134 7.88 -7.39 -17.84
C SER A 134 6.56 -7.65 -17.08
N SER A 135 6.50 -8.70 -16.26
CA SER A 135 5.34 -9.07 -15.43
C SER A 135 4.97 -8.02 -14.38
N VAL A 136 5.93 -7.37 -13.72
CA VAL A 136 5.65 -6.32 -12.70
C VAL A 136 4.98 -5.11 -13.35
N GLN A 137 5.52 -4.66 -14.47
CA GLN A 137 4.98 -3.52 -15.22
C GLN A 137 3.54 -3.81 -15.67
N SER A 138 3.26 -5.02 -16.14
CA SER A 138 1.91 -5.44 -16.51
C SER A 138 0.90 -5.35 -15.34
N LEU A 139 1.34 -5.65 -14.11
CA LEU A 139 0.51 -5.54 -12.91
C LEU A 139 0.25 -4.08 -12.55
N ARG A 140 1.29 -3.24 -12.55
CA ARG A 140 1.15 -1.80 -12.28
C ARG A 140 0.20 -1.13 -13.27
N LEU A 141 0.30 -1.46 -14.56
CA LEU A 141 -0.60 -0.93 -15.58
C LEU A 141 -2.06 -1.33 -15.34
N ARG A 142 -2.32 -2.57 -14.91
CA ARG A 142 -3.68 -3.01 -14.55
C ARG A 142 -4.25 -2.22 -13.36
N ILE A 143 -3.41 -1.93 -12.36
CA ILE A 143 -3.80 -1.12 -11.19
C ILE A 143 -4.10 0.32 -11.61
N LYS A 144 -3.23 0.94 -12.43
CA LYS A 144 -3.47 2.27 -13.00
C LYS A 144 -4.76 2.33 -13.81
N ALA A 145 -5.02 1.32 -14.64
CA ALA A 145 -6.26 1.24 -15.41
C ALA A 145 -7.49 1.10 -14.51
N TYR A 146 -7.36 0.40 -13.38
CA TYR A 146 -8.40 0.29 -12.37
C TYR A 146 -8.71 1.64 -11.70
N PHE A 147 -7.68 2.38 -11.25
CA PHE A 147 -7.89 3.72 -10.68
C PHE A 147 -8.36 4.75 -11.71
N ARG A 148 -7.95 4.62 -12.98
CA ARG A 148 -8.51 5.44 -14.07
C ARG A 148 -10.03 5.28 -14.16
N ARG A 149 -10.56 4.05 -14.10
CA ARG A 149 -12.01 3.82 -14.09
C ARG A 149 -12.72 4.46 -12.89
N ILE A 150 -12.03 4.61 -11.77
CA ILE A 150 -12.55 5.32 -10.58
C ILE A 150 -12.64 6.82 -10.85
N HIS A 151 -11.57 7.42 -11.40
CA HIS A 151 -11.57 8.82 -11.79
C HIS A 151 -12.66 9.11 -12.84
N ASP A 152 -12.72 8.33 -13.92
CA ASP A 152 -13.72 8.48 -14.98
C ASP A 152 -15.15 8.40 -14.42
N TYR A 153 -15.39 7.51 -13.46
CA TYR A 153 -16.67 7.40 -12.78
C TYR A 153 -16.99 8.64 -11.96
N LEU A 154 -16.06 9.12 -11.12
CA LEU A 154 -16.27 10.33 -10.32
C LEU A 154 -16.59 11.53 -11.21
N GLU A 155 -15.86 11.71 -12.31
CA GLU A 155 -16.13 12.75 -13.30
C GLU A 155 -17.52 12.61 -13.92
N SER A 156 -17.88 11.40 -14.37
CA SER A 156 -19.20 11.13 -14.97
C SER A 156 -20.36 11.39 -14.01
N GLN A 157 -20.13 11.19 -12.71
CA GLN A 157 -21.09 11.43 -11.65
C GLN A 157 -20.98 12.83 -11.04
N ARG A 158 -20.19 13.72 -11.67
CA ARG A 158 -19.93 15.10 -11.23
C ARG A 158 -19.54 15.20 -9.76
N TYR A 159 -18.74 14.25 -9.28
CA TYR A 159 -18.25 14.20 -7.90
C TYR A 159 -19.37 14.25 -6.85
N SER A 160 -20.56 13.74 -7.18
CA SER A 160 -21.69 13.71 -6.24
C SER A 160 -21.35 12.94 -4.96
N SER A 161 -22.05 13.27 -3.87
CA SER A 161 -21.86 12.59 -2.58
C SER A 161 -22.05 11.08 -2.69
N CYS A 162 -23.00 10.62 -3.51
CA CYS A 162 -23.19 9.19 -3.75
C CYS A 162 -22.03 8.55 -4.51
N ALA A 163 -21.45 9.23 -5.51
CA ALA A 163 -20.28 8.71 -6.20
C ALA A 163 -19.09 8.52 -5.25
N TRP A 164 -18.88 9.49 -4.34
CA TRP A 164 -17.84 9.38 -3.32
C TRP A 164 -18.08 8.25 -2.33
N ILE A 165 -19.32 8.03 -1.89
CA ILE A 165 -19.65 6.87 -1.03
C ILE A 165 -19.32 5.56 -1.75
N ILE A 166 -19.66 5.44 -3.04
CA ILE A 166 -19.34 4.25 -3.83
C ILE A 166 -17.82 4.04 -3.97
N VAL A 167 -17.06 5.11 -4.25
CA VAL A 167 -15.60 5.06 -4.33
C VAL A 167 -14.97 4.72 -2.99
N GLN A 168 -15.47 5.26 -1.88
CA GLN A 168 -14.98 4.96 -0.55
C GLN A 168 -15.20 3.47 -0.19
N VAL A 169 -16.35 2.89 -0.55
CA VAL A 169 -16.60 1.45 -0.38
C VAL A 169 -15.59 0.63 -1.19
N GLU A 170 -15.30 1.02 -2.43
CA GLU A 170 -14.33 0.33 -3.26
C GLU A 170 -12.88 0.51 -2.73
N LEU A 171 -12.52 1.68 -2.22
CA LEU A 171 -11.22 1.91 -1.58
C LEU A 171 -11.05 1.07 -0.31
N ASN A 172 -12.10 0.93 0.51
CA ASN A 172 -12.08 0.04 1.67
C ASN A 172 -11.81 -1.41 1.24
N ARG A 173 -12.43 -1.86 0.14
CA ARG A 173 -12.16 -3.18 -0.44
C ARG A 173 -10.71 -3.30 -0.93
N CYS A 174 -10.18 -2.26 -1.55
CA CYS A 174 -8.77 -2.21 -1.98
C CYS A 174 -7.81 -2.30 -0.79
N MET A 175 -8.10 -1.61 0.32
CA MET A 175 -7.25 -1.64 1.50
C MET A 175 -7.26 -2.98 2.23
N VAL A 176 -8.36 -3.72 2.19
CA VAL A 176 -8.37 -5.13 2.66
C VAL A 176 -7.37 -5.98 1.85
N PHE A 177 -7.23 -5.74 0.55
CA PHE A 177 -6.22 -6.42 -0.26
C PHE A 177 -4.80 -6.00 0.12
N VAL A 178 -4.55 -4.70 0.30
CA VAL A 178 -3.28 -4.15 0.79
C VAL A 178 -2.86 -4.84 2.09
N PHE A 179 -3.75 -4.92 3.08
CA PHE A 179 -3.46 -5.56 4.36
C PHE A 179 -3.10 -7.04 4.22
N ARG A 180 -3.83 -7.79 3.39
CA ARG A 180 -3.51 -9.20 3.11
C ARG A 180 -2.15 -9.36 2.46
N LEU A 181 -1.81 -8.47 1.51
CA LEU A 181 -0.53 -8.52 0.80
C LEU A 181 0.64 -8.12 1.71
N THR A 182 0.45 -7.12 2.58
CA THR A 182 1.40 -6.75 3.65
C THR A 182 1.62 -7.92 4.59
N GLY A 183 0.56 -8.54 5.12
CA GLY A 183 0.68 -9.68 6.02
C GLY A 183 1.33 -10.91 5.37
N TRP A 184 1.13 -11.11 4.06
CA TRP A 184 1.85 -12.13 3.29
C TRP A 184 3.34 -11.81 3.17
N LEU A 185 3.71 -10.55 2.90
CA LEU A 185 5.10 -10.11 2.83
C LEU A 185 5.83 -10.35 4.16
N SER A 186 5.19 -10.01 5.27
CA SER A 186 5.73 -10.21 6.63
C SER A 186 6.01 -11.67 6.95
N LYS A 187 5.14 -12.59 6.52
CA LYS A 187 5.33 -14.03 6.76
C LYS A 187 6.44 -14.64 5.92
N GLN A 188 6.66 -14.12 4.71
CA GLN A 188 7.72 -14.58 3.81
C GLN A 188 9.13 -14.15 4.24
N GLU A 189 9.28 -13.23 5.20
CA GLU A 189 10.59 -12.85 5.78
C GLU A 189 10.97 -13.68 7.00
N LEU A 190 10.02 -14.40 7.60
CA LEU A 190 10.25 -15.26 8.77
C LEU A 190 10.60 -16.72 8.42
N ASP A 191 10.44 -17.12 7.16
CA ASP A 191 10.89 -18.43 6.66
C ASP A 191 12.28 -18.27 5.99
N PRO A 192 13.33 -18.94 6.51
CA PRO A 192 14.70 -18.84 6.01
C PRO A 192 14.92 -19.47 4.62
#